data_AF-A0A936J8U6-F1
#
_entry.id   AF-A0A936J8U6-F1
#
_cell.length_a   1.000
_cell.length_b   1.000
_cell.length_c   1.000
_cell.angle_alpha   90.00
_cell.angle_beta   90.00
_cell.angle_gamma   90.00
#
_symmetry.space_group_name_H-M   'P 1'
#
loop_
_entity.id
_entity.type
_entity.pdbx_description
1 polymer ?
#
loop_
_entity_poly.entity_id
_entity_poly.type
_entity_poly.pdbx_seq_one_letter_code
_entity_poly.pdbx_strand_id
1 'polypeptide(L)'
;MNTSPSIQLVLEDLLADLHHARRNTDLGRLALLGYCEVRNWARLAGKPDIAEWATRMFTENPCVSRDEFLEKIDTLIAALEHHQQPAVAPAGPFAQADASSGCHRAH
;
A
#
# COMPACT_ATOMS: atom_id res chain seq x y z
N MET A 1 -9.23 -7.81 -10.30
CA MET A 1 -8.41 -7.06 -11.29
C MET A 1 -7.01 -7.00 -10.72
N ASN A 2 -6.06 -7.68 -11.36
CA ASN A 2 -4.70 -7.80 -10.87
C ASN A 2 -4.01 -6.44 -11.12
N THR A 3 -3.70 -5.70 -10.06
CA THR A 3 -2.90 -4.48 -10.17
C THR A 3 -1.56 -4.85 -10.80
N SER A 4 -1.15 -4.12 -11.85
CA SER A 4 0.12 -4.36 -12.55
C SER A 4 1.28 -4.39 -11.54
N PRO A 5 2.26 -5.31 -11.63
CA PRO A 5 3.38 -5.34 -10.70
C PRO A 5 4.14 -4.01 -10.60
N SER A 6 4.15 -3.22 -11.68
CA SER A 6 4.71 -1.86 -11.68
C SER A 6 3.98 -0.89 -10.74
N ILE A 7 2.65 -0.99 -10.59
CA ILE A 7 1.88 -0.10 -9.73
C ILE A 7 2.02 -0.44 -8.24
N GLN A 8 2.37 -1.69 -7.94
CA GLN A 8 2.68 -2.14 -6.58
C GLN A 8 4.05 -1.67 -6.14
N LEU A 9 5.06 -1.73 -7.02
CA LEU A 9 6.38 -1.14 -6.74
C LEU A 9 6.27 0.38 -6.46
N VAL A 10 5.48 1.10 -7.24
CA VAL A 10 5.22 2.53 -6.99
C VAL A 10 4.52 2.76 -5.64
N LEU A 11 3.61 1.85 -5.23
CA LEU A 11 2.98 1.92 -3.91
C LEU A 11 3.99 1.69 -2.79
N GLU A 12 4.89 0.72 -2.95
CA GLU A 12 5.96 0.40 -2.00
C GLU A 12 6.90 1.58 -1.79
N ASP A 13 7.36 2.21 -2.88
CA ASP A 13 8.22 3.40 -2.83
C ASP A 13 7.49 4.57 -2.14
N LEU A 14 6.23 4.81 -2.50
CA LEU A 14 5.41 5.87 -1.89
C LEU A 14 5.20 5.65 -0.39
N LEU A 15 4.94 4.42 0.04
CA LEU A 15 4.81 4.08 1.45
C LEU A 15 6.13 4.24 2.21
N ALA A 16 7.25 3.87 1.61
CA ALA A 16 8.56 4.09 2.22
C ALA A 16 8.83 5.60 2.44
N ASP A 17 8.49 6.43 1.46
CA ASP A 17 8.61 7.89 1.55
C ASP A 17 7.68 8.51 2.61
N LEU A 18 6.42 8.05 2.67
CA LEU A 18 5.44 8.48 3.68
C LEU A 18 5.91 8.13 5.09
N HIS A 19 6.35 6.89 5.30
CA HIS A 19 6.89 6.43 6.57
C HIS A 19 8.14 7.22 6.99
N HIS A 20 9.03 7.50 6.05
CA HIS A 20 10.21 8.32 6.31
C HIS A 20 9.84 9.74 6.73
N ALA A 21 8.98 10.41 5.96
CA ALA A 21 8.51 11.76 6.25
C ALA A 21 7.75 11.83 7.59
N ARG A 22 6.94 10.80 7.89
CA ARG A 22 6.17 10.70 9.13
C ARG A 22 7.04 10.60 10.38
N ARG A 23 8.10 9.77 10.35
CA ARG A 23 9.07 9.66 11.45
C ARG A 23 9.81 10.96 11.73
N ASN A 24 10.07 11.75 10.68
CA ASN A 24 10.75 13.03 10.78
C ASN A 24 9.79 14.21 11.04
N THR A 25 8.46 13.96 11.10
CA THR A 25 7.43 15.00 11.19
C THR A 25 7.56 16.09 10.13
N ASP A 26 8.01 15.72 8.92
CA ASP A 26 8.18 16.64 7.80
C ASP A 26 6.80 16.95 7.19
N LEU A 27 6.14 17.96 7.73
CA LEU A 27 4.76 18.33 7.36
C LEU A 27 4.65 18.72 5.88
N GLY A 28 5.66 19.42 5.35
CA GLY A 28 5.67 19.86 3.95
C GLY A 28 5.76 18.68 3.00
N ARG A 29 6.67 17.73 3.28
CA ARG A 29 6.79 16.50 2.50
C ARG A 29 5.55 15.62 2.62
N LEU A 30 5.00 15.46 3.83
CA LEU A 30 3.76 14.71 4.05
C LEU A 30 2.58 15.30 3.29
N ALA A 31 2.45 16.63 3.23
CA ALA A 31 1.40 17.29 2.48
C ALA A 31 1.53 17.02 0.96
N LEU A 32 2.75 17.13 0.44
CA LEU A 32 3.04 16.84 -0.97
C LEU A 32 2.73 15.38 -1.32
N LEU A 33 3.25 14.43 -0.54
CA LEU A 33 3.05 13.00 -0.77
C LEU A 33 1.56 12.64 -0.65
N GLY A 34 0.89 13.11 0.41
CA GLY A 34 -0.52 12.81 0.67
C GLY A 34 -1.47 13.39 -0.37
N TYR A 35 -1.21 14.59 -0.90
CA TYR A 35 -2.11 15.21 -1.88
C TYR A 35 -1.78 14.85 -3.32
N CYS A 36 -0.51 14.97 -3.73
CA CYS A 36 -0.11 14.81 -5.12
C CYS A 36 0.12 13.34 -5.47
N GLU A 37 1.03 12.68 -4.75
CA GLU A 37 1.52 11.36 -5.12
C GLU A 37 0.48 10.26 -4.84
N VAL A 38 -0.16 10.29 -3.68
CA VAL A 38 -1.23 9.34 -3.34
C VAL A 38 -2.41 9.45 -4.30
N ARG A 39 -2.82 10.66 -4.66
CA ARG A 39 -3.91 10.88 -5.62
C ARG A 39 -3.54 10.39 -7.02
N ASN A 40 -2.29 10.62 -7.46
CA ASN A 40 -1.79 10.15 -8.74
C ASN A 40 -1.75 8.61 -8.77
N TRP A 41 -1.15 7.99 -7.76
CA TRP A 41 -1.11 6.54 -7.61
C TRP A 41 -2.51 5.93 -7.60
N ALA A 42 -3.42 6.48 -6.80
CA ALA A 42 -4.78 5.97 -6.66
C ALA A 42 -5.56 5.99 -7.98
N ARG A 43 -5.35 7.02 -8.82
CA ARG A 43 -5.92 7.08 -10.17
C ARG A 43 -5.37 6.00 -11.08
N LEU A 44 -4.05 5.82 -11.09
CA LEU A 44 -3.38 4.80 -11.89
C LEU A 44 -3.73 3.38 -11.43
N ALA A 45 -3.97 3.18 -10.14
CA ALA A 45 -4.38 1.91 -9.54
C ALA A 45 -5.88 1.62 -9.64
N GLY A 46 -6.69 2.54 -10.18
CA GLY A 46 -8.15 2.40 -10.27
C GLY A 46 -8.85 2.43 -8.90
N LYS A 47 -8.34 3.21 -7.95
CA LYS A 47 -8.85 3.40 -6.59
C LYS A 47 -9.41 4.83 -6.41
N PRO A 48 -10.58 5.16 -7.02
CA PRO A 48 -11.12 6.52 -6.98
C PRO A 48 -11.42 7.00 -5.56
N ASP A 49 -11.85 6.10 -4.67
CA ASP A 49 -12.19 6.42 -3.28
C ASP A 49 -10.99 6.98 -2.51
N ILE A 50 -9.79 6.42 -2.73
CA ILE A 50 -8.54 6.92 -2.10
C ILE A 50 -8.16 8.28 -2.69
N ALA A 51 -8.30 8.44 -4.01
CA ALA A 51 -7.99 9.71 -4.66
C ALA A 51 -8.91 10.84 -4.16
N GLU A 52 -10.19 10.55 -3.97
CA GLU A 52 -11.19 11.48 -3.43
C GLU A 52 -10.91 11.80 -1.97
N TRP A 53 -10.68 10.78 -1.14
CA TRP A 53 -10.37 10.97 0.28
C TRP A 53 -9.09 11.81 0.49
N ALA A 54 -8.03 11.49 -0.26
CA ALA A 54 -6.80 12.25 -0.25
C ALA A 54 -7.02 13.70 -0.70
N THR A 55 -7.89 13.95 -1.68
CA THR A 55 -8.25 15.32 -2.09
C THR A 55 -8.97 16.06 -0.95
N ARG A 56 -10.02 15.45 -0.39
CA ARG A 56 -10.85 16.06 0.67
C ARG A 56 -10.07 16.43 1.92
N MET A 57 -9.10 15.60 2.30
CA MET A 57 -8.22 15.84 3.45
C MET A 57 -7.54 17.21 3.39
N PHE A 58 -7.21 17.72 2.20
CA PHE A 58 -6.56 19.02 2.02
C PHE A 58 -7.49 20.14 1.58
N THR A 59 -8.60 19.85 0.90
CA THR A 59 -9.48 20.88 0.31
C THR A 59 -10.72 21.19 1.14
N GLU A 60 -11.28 20.20 1.85
CA GLU A 60 -12.58 20.33 2.52
C GLU A 60 -12.48 20.31 4.04
N ASN A 61 -11.48 19.60 4.60
CA ASN A 61 -11.31 19.48 6.04
C ASN A 61 -9.90 19.92 6.48
N PRO A 62 -9.58 21.23 6.41
CA PRO A 62 -8.27 21.74 6.78
C PRO A 62 -7.96 21.38 8.22
N CYS A 63 -6.78 20.81 8.45
CA CYS A 63 -6.37 20.38 9.78
C CYS A 63 -6.15 21.62 10.67
N VAL A 64 -6.78 21.63 11.85
CA VAL A 64 -6.66 22.75 12.80
C VAL A 64 -5.43 22.64 13.68
N SER A 65 -4.77 21.47 13.67
CA SER A 65 -3.52 21.24 14.39
C SER A 65 -2.57 20.32 13.60
N ARG A 66 -1.30 20.37 13.99
CA ARG A 66 -0.28 19.44 13.49
C ARG A 66 -0.64 17.99 13.82
N ASP A 67 -1.10 17.73 15.05
CA ASP A 67 -1.30 16.36 15.51
C ASP A 67 -2.50 15.72 14.80
N GLU A 68 -3.57 16.48 14.56
CA GLU A 68 -4.69 16.05 13.70
C GLU A 68 -4.22 15.74 12.27
N PHE A 69 -3.35 16.58 11.70
CA PHE A 69 -2.79 16.31 10.38
C PHE A 69 -2.01 14.99 10.37
N LEU A 70 -1.19 14.75 11.39
CA LEU A 70 -0.43 13.52 11.51
C LEU A 70 -1.32 12.28 11.70
N GLU A 71 -2.42 12.36 12.46
CA GLU A 71 -3.40 11.28 12.60
C GLU A 71 -4.09 10.95 11.27
N LYS A 72 -4.46 11.97 10.49
CA LYS A 72 -5.02 11.75 9.15
C LYS A 72 -3.98 11.11 8.22
N ILE A 73 -2.72 11.51 8.28
CA ILE A 73 -1.63 10.85 7.55
C ILE A 73 -1.46 9.39 7.99
N ASP A 74 -1.53 9.10 9.29
CA ASP A 74 -1.43 7.72 9.79
C ASP A 74 -2.60 6.85 9.27
N THR A 75 -3.80 7.43 9.21
CA THR A 75 -4.98 6.79 8.59
C THR A 75 -4.76 6.54 7.09
N LEU A 76 -4.15 7.48 6.38
CA LEU A 76 -3.84 7.34 4.96
C LEU A 76 -2.83 6.21 4.71
N ILE A 77 -1.76 6.16 5.52
CA ILE A 77 -0.73 5.13 5.43
C ILE A 77 -1.36 3.75 5.64
N ALA A 78 -2.17 3.57 6.68
CA ALA A 78 -2.84 2.31 6.95
C ALA A 78 -3.77 1.86 5.79
N ALA A 79 -4.48 2.80 5.17
CA ALA A 79 -5.32 2.50 4.01
C ALA A 79 -4.50 2.05 2.79
N LEU A 80 -3.35 2.67 2.55
CA LEU A 80 -2.44 2.31 1.47
C LEU A 80 -1.77 0.94 1.71
N GLU A 81 -1.36 0.65 2.95
CA GLU A 81 -0.79 -0.65 3.35
C GLU A 81 -1.77 -1.80 3.11
N HIS A 82 -3.07 -1.58 3.34
CA HIS A 82 -4.10 -2.58 3.01
C HIS A 82 -4.12 -2.95 1.52
N HIS A 83 -3.69 -2.05 0.64
CA HIS A 83 -3.62 -2.29 -0.80
C HIS A 83 -2.29 -2.90 -1.29
N GLN A 84 -1.26 -2.93 -0.44
CA GLN A 84 -0.03 -3.69 -0.71
C GLN A 84 -0.23 -5.19 -0.55
N GLN A 85 -1.19 -5.63 0.26
CA GLN A 85 -1.35 -7.05 0.54
C GLN A 85 -1.76 -7.77 -0.76
N PRO A 86 -0.91 -8.67 -1.31
CA PRO A 86 -1.40 -9.61 -2.30
C PRO A 86 -2.52 -10.37 -1.62
N ALA A 87 -3.61 -10.63 -2.35
CA ALA A 87 -4.63 -11.55 -1.87
C ALA A 87 -3.92 -12.85 -1.48
N VAL A 88 -3.70 -13.05 -0.19
CA VAL A 88 -3.19 -14.31 0.35
C VAL A 88 -4.29 -15.29 0.00
N ALA A 89 -4.10 -16.01 -1.11
CA ALA A 89 -4.71 -17.31 -1.24
C ALA A 89 -4.25 -18.08 -0.01
N PRO A 90 -5.15 -18.60 0.83
CA PRO A 90 -4.73 -19.43 1.94
C PRO A 90 -3.92 -20.56 1.31
N ALA A 91 -2.63 -20.62 1.65
CA ALA A 91 -1.79 -21.77 1.35
C ALA A 91 -2.41 -22.94 2.13
N GLY A 92 -3.38 -23.60 1.51
CA GLY A 92 -3.88 -24.88 1.97
C GLY A 92 -2.69 -25.83 2.04
N PRO A 93 -2.62 -26.73 3.03
CA PRO A 93 -1.45 -27.57 3.33
C PRO A 93 -1.15 -28.64 2.26
N PHE A 94 -1.69 -28.52 1.04
CA PHE A 94 -1.45 -29.43 -0.07
C PHE A 94 -0.46 -28.80 -1.07
N ALA A 95 0.66 -28.27 -0.56
CA ALA A 95 1.86 -28.12 -1.37
C ALA A 95 2.38 -29.53 -1.67
N GLN A 96 2.04 -29.97 -2.88
CA GLN A 96 2.36 -31.25 -3.50
C GLN A 96 3.82 -31.64 -3.28
N ALA A 97 4.05 -32.62 -2.41
CA ALA A 97 5.30 -33.37 -2.36
C ALA A 97 5.28 -34.43 -3.47
N ASP A 98 5.57 -34.00 -4.69
CA ASP A 98 6.06 -34.91 -5.73
C ASP A 98 7.55 -35.14 -5.46
N ALA A 99 7.84 -36.15 -4.65
CA ALA A 99 9.19 -36.66 -4.45
C ALA A 99 9.19 -38.16 -4.74
N SER A 100 9.21 -38.47 -6.03
CA SER A 100 10.04 -39.51 -6.65
C SER A 100 10.90 -40.33 -5.66
N SER A 101 10.50 -41.56 -5.38
CA SER A 101 11.33 -42.62 -4.78
C SER A 101 10.69 -43.96 -5.12
N GLY A 102 11.34 -44.96 -5.70
CA GLY A 102 12.70 -45.09 -6.22
C GLY A 102 12.73 -46.43 -6.95
N CYS A 103 13.52 -46.51 -8.00
CA CYS A 103 13.81 -47.77 -8.69
C CYS A 103 14.34 -48.79 -7.67
N HIS A 104 13.69 -49.94 -7.50
CA HIS A 104 14.37 -51.18 -7.10
C HIS A 104 13.75 -52.38 -7.84
N ARG A 105 14.65 -53.21 -8.33
CA ARG A 105 14.50 -54.26 -9.34
C ARG A 105 14.66 -55.63 -8.67
N ALA A 106 13.93 -56.61 -9.20
CA ALA A 106 14.13 -58.07 -9.19
C ALA A 106 14.13 -58.82 -7.84
N HIS A 107 13.24 -59.80 -7.71
CA HIS A 107 13.56 -61.20 -8.01
C HIS A 107 12.29 -62.02 -8.29
#